data_AF-H0EU55-F1
#
_entry.id   AF-H0EU55-F1
#
_cell.length_a   1.000
_cell.length_b   1.000
_cell.length_c   1.000
_cell.angle_alpha   90.00
_cell.angle_beta   90.00
_cell.angle_gamma   90.00
#
_symmetry.space_group_name_H-M   'P 1'
#
loop_
_entity.id
_entity.type
_entity.pdbx_description
1 polymer ?
#
loop_
_entity_poly.entity_id
_entity_poly.type
_entity_poly.pdbx_seq_one_letter_code
_entity_poly.pdbx_strand_id
1 'polypeptide(L)' 'MADYQGSKRHKRLIRRRGACEVCKQRKVRCDGGKPCGQCQ' A
#
# COMPACT_ATOMS: atom_id res chain seq x y z
N MET A 1 -7.72 36.65 -17.24
CA MET A 1 -8.36 35.32 -17.19
C MET A 1 -7.31 34.34 -16.70
N ALA A 2 -6.88 34.49 -15.44
CA ALA A 2 -5.62 33.94 -14.94
C ALA A 2 -5.87 32.69 -14.06
N ASP A 3 -5.15 31.62 -14.41
CA ASP A 3 -4.71 30.51 -13.59
C ASP A 3 -5.68 29.83 -12.60
N TYR A 4 -6.36 28.79 -13.08
CA TYR A 4 -6.84 27.70 -12.23
C TYR A 4 -5.87 26.53 -12.28
N GLN A 5 -4.74 26.65 -11.58
CA GLN A 5 -3.71 25.62 -11.53
C GLN A 5 -4.07 24.56 -10.47
N GLY A 6 -4.91 23.59 -10.87
CA GLY A 6 -5.32 22.46 -10.04
C GLY A 6 -4.15 21.52 -9.73
N SER A 7 -3.52 21.71 -8.58
CA SER A 7 -2.46 20.85 -8.06
C SER A 7 -3.01 19.46 -7.66
N LYS A 8 -3.07 18.52 -8.61
CA LYS A 8 -3.33 17.11 -8.31
C LYS A 8 -2.15 16.58 -7.50
N ARG A 9 -2.32 16.50 -6.18
CA ARG A 9 -1.39 15.82 -5.27
C ARG A 9 -1.31 14.35 -5.70
N HIS A 10 -0.27 14.00 -6.43
CA HIS A 10 0.13 12.61 -6.65
C HIS A 10 0.58 12.08 -5.29
N LYS A 11 -0.38 11.70 -4.43
CA LYS A 11 -0.09 10.84 -3.30
C LYS A 11 0.53 9.62 -3.94
N ARG A 12 1.85 9.48 -3.85
CA ARG A 12 2.57 8.25 -4.17
C ARG A 12 1.75 7.17 -3.49
N LEU A 13 0.96 6.43 -4.27
CA LEU A 13 0.38 5.18 -3.85
C LEU A 13 1.62 4.32 -3.67
N ILE A 14 2.25 4.42 -2.50
CA ILE A 14 3.24 3.46 -2.05
C ILE A 14 2.42 2.19 -2.07
N ARG A 15 2.49 1.46 -3.19
CA ARG A 15 1.88 0.14 -3.34
C ARG A 15 2.35 -0.57 -2.11
N ARG A 16 1.47 -0.73 -1.12
CA ARG A 16 1.78 -1.46 0.11
C ARG A 16 2.39 -2.74 -0.42
N ARG A 17 3.67 -2.97 -0.09
CA ARG A 17 4.39 -4.17 -0.54
C ARG A 17 3.41 -5.31 -0.36
N GLY A 18 3.08 -5.97 -1.47
CA GLY A 18 1.93 -6.87 -1.53
C GLY A 18 1.96 -7.86 -0.38
N ALA A 19 0.78 -8.38 -0.02
CA ALA A 19 0.69 -9.38 1.03
C ALA A 19 1.77 -10.45 0.87
N CYS A 20 2.39 -10.84 1.99
CA CYS A 20 3.40 -11.88 1.98
C CYS A 20 2.84 -13.17 1.35
N GLU A 21 3.69 -14.05 0.79
CA GLU A 21 3.23 -15.31 0.19
C GLU A 21 2.37 -16.13 1.16
N VAL A 22 2.76 -16.21 2.43
CA VAL A 22 2.03 -16.87 3.51
C VAL A 22 0.63 -16.24 3.72
N CYS A 23 0.57 -14.92 3.70
CA CYS A 23 -0.63 -14.13 3.93
C CYS A 23 -1.61 -14.27 2.76
N LYS A 24 -1.07 -14.29 1.53
CA LYS A 24 -1.82 -14.57 0.30
C LYS A 24 -2.40 -15.98 0.34
N GLN A 25 -1.60 -16.99 0.70
CA GLN A 25 -2.05 -18.37 0.80
C GLN A 25 -3.12 -18.54 1.86
N ARG A 26 -2.95 -17.93 3.04
CA ARG A 26 -3.93 -17.93 4.13
C ARG A 26 -5.16 -17.06 3.86
N LYS A 27 -5.17 -16.28 2.77
CA LYS A 27 -6.19 -15.28 2.45
C LYS A 27 -6.48 -14.32 3.61
N VAL A 28 -5.45 -14.00 4.39
CA VAL A 28 -5.52 -13.08 5.53
C VAL A 28 -4.99 -11.71 5.13
N ARG A 29 -5.46 -10.68 5.82
CA ARG A 29 -4.97 -9.32 5.62
C ARG A 29 -3.50 -9.26 6.07
N CYS A 30 -2.63 -8.82 5.16
CA CYS A 30 -1.22 -8.62 5.46
C CYS A 30 -0.95 -7.15 5.81
N ASP A 31 -0.27 -6.93 6.93
CA ASP A 31 0.12 -5.59 7.38
C ASP A 31 1.26 -4.99 6.56
N GLY A 32 1.90 -5.79 5.70
CA GLY A 32 2.99 -5.34 4.82
C GLY A 32 4.31 -5.11 5.56
N GLY A 33 4.39 -5.51 6.83
CA GLY A 33 5.62 -5.57 7.62
C GLY A 33 6.54 -6.71 7.19
N LYS A 34 7.81 -6.64 7.61
CA LYS A 34 8.82 -7.70 7.47
C LYS A 34 9.49 -7.90 8.83
N PRO A 35 9.13 -8.93 9.63
CA PRO A 35 8.02 -9.87 9.43
C PRO A 35 6.67 -9.14 9.49
N CYS A 36 5.67 -9.64 8.77
CA CYS A 36 4.32 -9.13 8.91
C CYS A 36 3.76 -9.59 10.27
N GLY A 37 2.80 -8.88 10.87
CA GLY A 37 2.23 -9.29 12.16
C GLY A 37 1.61 -10.69 12.14
N GLN A 38 1.12 -11.11 10.97
CA GLN A 38 0.61 -12.46 10.72
C GLN A 38 1.67 -13.53 10.45
N CYS A 39 2.92 -13.12 10.22
CA CYS A 39 4.06 -13.94 9.82
C CYS A 39 5.04 -14.21 10.96
N GLN A 40 4.94 -13.42 12.04
CA GLN A 40 5.72 -13.64 13.24
C GLN A 40 5.36 -15.00 13.86
#